data_AF-A0A388QB56-F1
#
_entry.id   AF-A0A388QB56-F1
#
_cell.length_a   1.000
_cell.length_b   1.000
_cell.length_c   1.000
_cell.angle_alpha   90.00
_cell.angle_beta   90.00
_cell.angle_gamma   90.00
#
_symmetry.space_group_name_H-M   'P 1'
#
loop_
_entity.id
_entity.type
_entity.pdbx_description
1 polymer ?
#
loop_
_entity_poly.entity_id
_entity_poly.type
_entity_poly.pdbx_seq_one_letter_code
_entity_poly.pdbx_strand_id
1 'polypeptide(L)'
;MNCGGSDGYSGLTANPLVGDVANVLAAVGATASAGGNTGDLGAHAAIARRAKDAAVGKKFLGFFPWWERYMAIFTETARLCF
;
A
#
# COMPACT_ATOMS: atom_id res chain seq x y z
N MET A 1 3.82 -2.75 9.61
CA MET A 1 3.45 -1.33 9.74
C MET A 1 2.04 -1.21 9.19
N ASN A 2 1.12 -0.68 9.97
CA ASN A 2 -0.26 -0.45 9.56
C ASN A 2 -0.71 0.89 10.13
N CYS A 3 -1.65 1.54 9.46
CA CYS A 3 -2.33 2.70 10.02
C CYS A 3 -3.52 2.24 10.88
N GLY A 4 -3.80 2.96 11.97
CA GLY A 4 -4.98 2.73 12.80
C GLY A 4 -6.16 3.57 12.32
N GLY A 5 -6.24 4.81 12.81
CA GLY A 5 -7.11 5.86 12.26
C GLY A 5 -6.30 6.80 11.38
N SER A 6 -6.81 7.10 10.18
CA SER A 6 -6.17 8.07 9.28
C SER A 6 -6.58 9.48 9.67
N ASP A 7 -5.63 10.40 9.70
CA ASP A 7 -5.86 11.84 9.86
C ASP A 7 -5.03 12.64 8.83
N GLY A 8 -5.32 13.94 8.71
CA GLY A 8 -4.63 14.83 7.77
C GLY A 8 -3.14 15.06 8.09
N TYR A 9 -2.69 14.72 9.29
CA TYR A 9 -1.30 14.91 9.73
C TYR A 9 -0.45 13.65 9.57
N SER A 10 -1.08 12.48 9.46
CA SER A 10 -0.41 11.17 9.40
C SER A 10 0.55 11.10 8.21
N GLY A 11 0.14 11.63 7.05
CA GLY A 11 0.96 11.71 5.85
C GLY A 11 2.15 12.69 5.95
N LEU A 12 2.12 13.62 6.90
CA LEU A 12 3.19 14.61 7.12
C LEU A 12 4.13 14.24 8.26
N THR A 13 3.68 13.40 9.20
CA THR A 13 4.39 13.13 10.46
C THR A 13 4.72 11.65 10.63
N ALA A 14 3.76 10.85 11.11
CA ALA A 14 3.97 9.46 11.50
C ALA A 14 4.35 8.56 10.32
N ASN A 15 3.72 8.71 9.15
CA ASN A 15 3.99 7.84 8.00
C ASN A 15 5.42 8.03 7.44
N PRO A 16 5.92 9.28 7.24
CA PRO A 16 7.32 9.49 6.90
C PRO A 16 8.29 8.89 7.92
N LEU A 17 8.07 9.13 9.22
CA LEU A 17 8.94 8.61 10.28
C LEU A 17 9.02 7.08 10.26
N VAL A 18 7.88 6.42 10.15
CA VAL A 18 7.81 4.94 10.09
C VAL A 18 8.46 4.41 8.81
N GLY A 19 8.40 5.15 7.70
CA GLY A 19 9.12 4.85 6.47
C GLY A 19 10.65 4.90 6.64
N ASP A 20 11.17 5.91 7.35
CA ASP A 20 12.61 6.02 7.63
C ASP A 20 13.09 4.90 8.56
N VAL A 21 12.29 4.57 9.59
CA VAL A 21 12.57 3.41 10.45
C VAL A 21 12.62 2.12 9.63
N ALA A 22 11.72 1.94 8.66
CA ALA A 22 11.75 0.79 7.77
C ALA A 22 13.04 0.72 6.93
N ASN A 23 13.53 1.86 6.44
CA ASN A 23 14.80 1.93 5.70
C ASN A 23 15.99 1.54 6.57
N VAL A 24 16.05 2.04 7.82
CA VAL A 24 17.10 1.69 8.78
C VAL A 24 17.10 0.20 9.09
N LEU A 25 15.91 -0.38 9.32
CA LEU A 25 15.76 -1.81 9.55
C LEU A 25 16.18 -2.65 8.34
N ALA A 26 15.80 -2.24 7.13
CA ALA A 26 16.22 -2.90 5.90
C ALA A 26 17.75 -2.87 5.72
N ALA A 27 18.41 -1.76 6.10
CA ALA A 27 19.86 -1.62 6.00
C ALA A 27 20.63 -2.62 6.89
N VAL A 28 20.04 -3.07 8.00
CA VAL A 28 20.63 -4.10 8.88
C VAL A 28 20.16 -5.53 8.56
N GLY A 29 19.52 -5.72 7.40
CA GLY A 29 19.05 -7.03 6.94
C GLY A 29 17.71 -7.49 7.53
N ALA A 30 17.01 -6.63 8.26
CA ALA A 30 15.66 -6.94 8.72
C ALA A 30 14.63 -6.78 7.59
N THR A 31 13.47 -7.40 7.75
CA THR A 31 12.36 -7.29 6.79
C THR A 31 11.25 -6.42 7.37
N ALA A 32 10.94 -5.32 6.69
CA ALA A 32 9.77 -4.50 7.00
C ALA A 32 8.57 -4.94 6.16
N SER A 33 7.41 -5.10 6.80
CA SER A 33 6.15 -5.40 6.12
C SER A 33 5.17 -4.24 6.32
N ALA A 34 4.62 -3.72 5.22
CA ALA A 34 3.54 -2.74 5.23
C ALA A 34 2.21 -3.45 4.96
N GLY A 35 1.19 -3.14 5.75
CA GLY A 35 -0.17 -3.64 5.61
C GLY A 35 -1.17 -2.48 5.53
N GLY A 36 -2.42 -2.80 5.19
CA GLY A 36 -3.46 -1.82 4.90
C GLY A 36 -3.73 -1.70 3.40
N ASN A 37 -3.97 -2.82 2.72
CA ASN A 37 -4.06 -2.90 1.25
C ASN A 37 -5.06 -1.92 0.61
N THR A 38 -6.09 -1.50 1.36
CA THR A 38 -7.05 -0.49 0.90
C THR A 38 -6.53 0.95 1.05
N GLY A 39 -5.62 1.22 1.98
CA GLY A 39 -4.94 2.51 2.14
C GLY A 39 -3.95 2.82 1.02
N ASP A 40 -3.52 1.81 0.28
CA ASP A 40 -2.64 1.96 -0.89
C ASP A 40 -3.41 2.26 -2.19
N LEU A 41 -4.75 2.17 -2.18
CA LEU A 41 -5.59 2.60 -3.31
C LEU A 41 -5.37 4.11 -3.54
N GLY A 42 -4.91 4.47 -4.74
CA GLY A 42 -4.46 5.83 -5.09
C GLY A 42 -2.93 6.00 -5.16
N ALA A 43 -2.15 5.19 -4.44
CA ALA A 43 -0.68 5.22 -4.48
C ALA A 43 -0.05 3.96 -5.10
N HIS A 44 -0.83 2.91 -5.35
CA HIS A 44 -0.37 1.60 -5.83
C HIS A 44 0.51 1.66 -7.08
N ALA A 45 0.22 2.54 -8.04
CA ALA A 45 1.08 2.71 -9.22
C ALA A 45 2.46 3.24 -8.84
N ALA A 46 2.53 4.19 -7.89
CA ALA A 46 3.80 4.71 -7.38
C ALA A 46 4.59 3.66 -6.58
N ILE A 47 3.90 2.83 -5.80
CA ILE A 47 4.50 1.71 -5.06
C ILE A 47 5.05 0.66 -6.04
N ALA A 48 4.28 0.27 -7.04
CA ALA A 48 4.69 -0.72 -8.03
C ALA A 48 5.96 -0.31 -8.80
N ARG A 49 6.14 0.99 -9.08
CA ARG A 49 7.36 1.52 -9.69
C ARG A 49 8.62 1.35 -8.83
N ARG A 50 8.47 1.15 -7.52
CA ARG A 50 9.58 0.89 -6.59
C ARG A 50 9.89 -0.60 -6.40
N ALA A 51 9.16 -1.48 -7.09
CA ALA A 51 9.41 -2.92 -7.02
C ALA A 51 10.81 -3.26 -7.55
N LYS A 52 11.45 -4.29 -6.95
CA LYS A 52 12.78 -4.75 -7.38
C LYS A 52 12.85 -5.17 -8.85
N ASP A 53 11.73 -5.62 -9.41
CA ASP A 53 11.61 -6.05 -10.79
C ASP A 53 10.13 -5.96 -11.27
N ALA A 54 9.95 -6.10 -12.58
CA ALA A 54 8.63 -6.02 -13.21
C ALA A 54 7.70 -7.16 -12.80
N ALA A 55 8.22 -8.34 -12.45
CA ALA A 55 7.40 -9.48 -12.04
C ALA A 55 6.77 -9.22 -10.66
N VAL A 56 7.53 -8.66 -9.72
CA VAL A 56 7.04 -8.24 -8.41
C VAL A 56 6.04 -7.10 -8.53
N GLY A 57 6.34 -6.08 -9.35
CA GLY A 57 5.42 -4.96 -9.58
C GLY A 57 4.08 -5.42 -10.16
N LYS A 58 4.11 -6.31 -11.17
CA LYS A 58 2.91 -6.91 -11.76
C LYS A 58 2.13 -7.75 -10.75
N LYS A 59 2.82 -8.55 -9.94
CA LYS A 59 2.20 -9.35 -8.88
C LYS A 59 1.48 -8.47 -7.87
N PHE A 60 2.10 -7.37 -7.44
CA PHE A 60 1.50 -6.40 -6.52
C PHE A 60 0.26 -5.74 -7.15
N LEU A 61 0.37 -5.21 -8.38
CA LEU A 61 -0.76 -4.58 -9.07
C LEU A 61 -1.91 -5.57 -9.34
N GLY A 62 -1.62 -6.85 -9.54
CA GLY A 62 -2.63 -7.90 -9.74
C GLY A 62 -3.58 -8.10 -8.57
N PHE A 63 -3.24 -7.63 -7.37
CA PHE A 63 -4.12 -7.68 -6.19
C PHE A 63 -5.36 -6.78 -6.35
N PHE A 64 -5.19 -5.57 -6.90
CA PHE A 64 -6.25 -4.54 -6.90
C PHE A 64 -7.48 -4.95 -7.72
N PRO A 65 -7.37 -5.49 -8.95
CA PRO A 65 -8.54 -5.94 -9.69
C PRO A 65 -9.30 -7.08 -9.00
N TRP A 66 -8.60 -7.96 -8.27
CA TRP A 66 -9.27 -8.98 -7.46
C TRP A 66 -10.05 -8.34 -6.30
N TRP A 67 -9.42 -7.38 -5.62
CA TRP A 67 -10.02 -6.68 -4.50
C TRP A 67 -11.27 -5.88 -4.93
N GLU A 68 -11.21 -5.17 -6.06
CA GLU A 68 -12.36 -4.46 -6.63
C GLU A 68 -13.53 -5.41 -6.92
N ARG A 69 -13.25 -6.57 -7.53
CA ARG A 69 -14.27 -7.62 -7.76
C ARG A 69 -14.85 -8.17 -6.47
N TYR A 70 -14.01 -8.37 -5.45
CA TYR A 70 -14.47 -8.83 -4.14
C TYR A 70 -15.41 -7.80 -3.50
N MET A 71 -15.06 -6.51 -3.55
CA MET A 71 -15.91 -5.44 -3.01
C MET A 71 -17.21 -5.24 -3.78
N ALA A 72 -17.23 -5.53 -5.08
CA ALA A 72 -18.44 -5.50 -5.90
C ALA A 72 -19.55 -6.43 -5.39
N ILE A 73 -19.21 -7.48 -4.65
CA ILE A 73 -20.19 -8.42 -4.06
C ILE A 73 -20.99 -7.73 -2.94
N PHE A 74 -20.37 -6.78 -2.24
CA PHE A 74 -20.92 -6.15 -1.04
C PHE A 74 -21.40 -4.71 -1.27
N THR A 75 -21.12 -4.12 -2.43
CA THR A 75 -21.44 -2.72 -2.74
C THR A 75 -22.02 -2.61 -4.15
N GLU A 76 -23.11 -1.85 -4.35
CA GLU A 76 -23.66 -1.57 -5.71
C GLU A 76 -22.70 -0.74 -6.59
N THR A 77 -21.60 -0.25 -6.03
CA THR A 77 -20.67 0.71 -6.64
C THR A 77 -19.22 0.20 -6.55
N ALA A 78 -18.89 -0.83 -7.31
CA ALA A 78 -17.54 -1.38 -7.41
C ALA A 78 -16.53 -0.47 -8.15
N ARG A 79 -16.97 0.67 -8.70
CA ARG A 79 -16.11 1.69 -9.30
C ARG A 79 -15.77 2.76 -8.26
N LEU A 80 -15.10 2.35 -7.19
CA LEU A 80 -14.44 3.27 -6.26
C LEU A 80 -12.94 3.25 -6.51
N CYS A 81 -12.56 3.65 -7.71
CA CYS A 81 -11.24 4.17 -8.03
C CYS A 81 -11.47 5.13 -9.19
N PHE A 82 -11.04 6.38 -9.03
CA PHE A 82 -11.11 7.45 -10.03
C PHE A 82 -10.72 6.99 -11.44
#